data_AF-A0A965RUJ4-F1
#
_entry.id   AF-A0A965RUJ4-F1
#
_cell.length_a   1.000
_cell.length_b   1.000
_cell.length_c   1.000
_cell.angle_alpha   90.00
_cell.angle_beta   90.00
_cell.angle_gamma   90.00
#
_symmetry.space_group_name_H-M   'P 1'
#
loop_
_entity.id
_entity.type
_entity.pdbx_description
1 polymer ?
#
loop_
_entity_poly.entity_id
_entity_poly.type
_entity_poly.pdbx_seq_one_letter_code
_entity_poly.pdbx_strand_id
1 'polypeptide(L)'
;MIKVFYNPLQSAQKNESFSPSATKPALVAEAFRKLRGVSIDGNFSPATPELLSQAHEADYVKSILACKKTNGFGNRLPEVAASLPWTSGSMLAAALYAIQNETAACSLTSGFHHAGYNYGHGFCTFNGLMVTAVELLRRGYKKIGILDLDAHLGDGTHDIISTLNLHSKVVHYTFGAEFGTFKTEQEWLDSLTQVIVDKFSHVDVLLYQAGADPHEEDPLGGYLSTKTMQERDAIVFSTCEGLRIPVAWNLAGGYQKPIERVIELHLNTMKECLRAFLKEEEIKTPPLRGVAPILRKTYAIRNWAKWDKTIYESAEDFKKKSGFYPNILLASPTTQQQIDMAANNPKGKAPSGKIQGPEGEPAEGFASISGFVAGDLNLEFCIKEELPKGLFILVYDSDPDGGLPLPEEDNLVEEGAEEAGKRKAS
;
A
#
# COMPACT_ATOMS: atom_id res chain seq x y z
N MET A 1 4.17 17.36 5.42
CA MET A 1 5.35 16.64 5.97
C MET A 1 4.92 15.30 6.56
N ILE A 2 5.69 14.25 6.34
CA ILE A 2 5.57 12.94 7.00
C ILE A 2 6.23 13.02 8.38
N LYS A 3 5.52 12.52 9.39
CA LYS A 3 5.95 12.53 10.79
C LYS A 3 6.76 11.27 11.10
N VAL A 4 7.93 11.45 11.70
CA VAL A 4 8.83 10.38 12.11
C VAL A 4 9.00 10.46 13.63
N PHE A 5 8.56 9.42 14.35
CA PHE A 5 8.65 9.36 15.79
C PHE A 5 9.99 8.76 16.19
N TYR A 6 10.88 9.62 16.71
CA TYR A 6 12.20 9.22 17.18
C TYR A 6 12.65 9.98 18.42
N ASN A 7 12.95 9.24 19.47
CA ASN A 7 13.64 9.72 20.66
C ASN A 7 14.99 8.99 20.78
N PRO A 8 16.11 9.69 21.11
CA PRO A 8 17.41 9.04 21.32
C PRO A 8 17.39 7.86 22.30
N LEU A 9 16.45 7.85 23.25
CA LEU A 9 16.25 6.75 24.20
C LEU A 9 15.72 5.46 23.55
N GLN A 10 15.31 5.47 22.28
CA GLN A 10 15.02 4.25 21.51
C GLN A 10 16.28 3.48 21.11
N SER A 11 17.46 4.10 21.17
CA SER A 11 18.71 3.48 20.76
C SER A 11 19.57 3.10 21.95
N ALA A 12 20.21 1.93 21.85
CA ALA A 12 21.25 1.49 22.78
C ALA A 12 22.56 1.35 22.00
N GLN A 13 23.58 2.11 22.41
CA GLN A 13 24.91 2.13 21.77
C GLN A 13 25.66 0.80 21.99
N LYS A 14 25.42 0.16 23.13
CA LYS A 14 25.94 -1.17 23.44
C LYS A 14 24.81 -2.17 23.54
N ASN A 15 24.76 -3.10 22.59
CA ASN A 15 23.83 -4.23 22.62
C ASN A 15 24.52 -5.60 22.59
N GLU A 16 25.86 -5.64 22.52
CA GLU A 16 26.67 -6.88 22.48
C GLU A 16 26.14 -7.95 21.49
N SER A 17 25.49 -7.49 20.41
CA SER A 17 24.87 -8.34 19.40
C SER A 17 25.44 -7.98 18.02
N PHE A 18 25.47 -8.94 17.10
CA PHE A 18 25.82 -8.62 15.71
C PHE A 18 24.73 -7.79 15.03
N SER A 19 23.48 -7.85 15.54
CA SER A 19 22.34 -7.14 14.99
C SER A 19 22.49 -5.62 15.22
N PRO A 20 22.32 -4.80 14.17
CA PRO A 20 22.34 -3.35 14.31
C PRO A 20 21.02 -2.79 14.87
N SER A 21 19.99 -3.61 15.15
CA SER A 21 18.64 -3.12 15.46
C SER A 21 18.57 -2.15 16.64
N ALA A 22 19.49 -2.23 17.61
CA ALA A 22 19.53 -1.31 18.74
C ALA A 22 20.18 0.06 18.42
N THR A 23 21.07 0.13 17.43
CA THR A 23 21.80 1.36 17.04
C THR A 23 21.25 1.99 15.76
N LYS A 24 20.67 1.18 14.87
CA LYS A 24 20.13 1.56 13.56
C LYS A 24 19.16 2.75 13.61
N PRO A 25 18.22 2.85 14.57
CA PRO A 25 17.31 4.00 14.64
C PRO A 25 18.01 5.37 14.67
N ALA A 26 19.11 5.51 15.41
CA ALA A 26 19.85 6.77 15.51
C ALA A 26 20.48 7.17 14.16
N LEU A 27 21.04 6.20 13.44
CA LEU A 27 21.67 6.42 12.14
C LEU A 27 20.63 6.77 11.08
N VAL A 28 19.50 6.05 11.06
CA VAL A 28 18.39 6.34 10.14
C VAL A 28 17.77 7.70 10.47
N ALA A 29 17.64 8.08 11.74
CA ALA A 29 17.17 9.40 12.14
C ALA A 29 18.07 10.51 11.57
N GLU A 30 19.39 10.34 11.63
CA GLU A 30 20.32 11.32 11.06
C GLU A 30 20.17 11.44 9.53
N ALA A 31 20.00 10.32 8.84
CA ALA A 31 19.75 10.30 7.41
C ALA A 31 18.41 10.98 7.06
N PHE A 32 17.34 10.69 7.80
CA PHE A 32 16.00 11.22 7.55
C PHE A 32 15.89 12.72 7.81
N ARG A 33 16.66 13.29 8.77
CA ARG A 33 16.72 14.75 8.99
C ARG A 33 17.15 15.54 7.76
N LYS A 34 17.87 14.89 6.83
CA LYS A 34 18.38 15.52 5.60
C LYS A 34 17.33 15.53 4.47
N LEU A 35 16.21 14.82 4.63
CA LEU A 35 15.13 14.77 3.64
C LEU A 35 14.15 15.93 3.80
N ARG A 36 13.77 16.57 2.69
CA ARG A 36 12.65 17.51 2.67
C ARG A 36 11.34 16.75 2.87
N GLY A 37 10.37 17.41 3.51
CA GLY A 37 9.07 16.81 3.75
C GLY A 37 9.03 15.83 4.92
N VAL A 38 10.13 15.65 5.66
CA VAL A 38 10.20 14.81 6.87
C VAL A 38 10.30 15.68 8.12
N SER A 39 9.53 15.36 9.16
CA SER A 39 9.62 15.98 10.48
C SER A 39 9.86 14.92 11.55
N ILE A 40 11.01 15.01 12.24
CA ILE A 40 11.31 14.12 13.37
C ILE A 40 10.71 14.70 14.67
N ASP A 41 9.94 13.89 15.37
CA ASP A 41 9.32 14.21 16.65
C ASP A 41 9.75 13.23 17.74
N GLY A 42 10.37 13.75 18.80
CA GLY A 42 10.75 12.99 19.99
C GLY A 42 9.77 13.14 21.15
N ASN A 43 8.70 13.92 20.98
CA ASN A 43 7.71 14.23 22.01
C ASN A 43 6.57 13.20 22.02
N PHE A 44 6.89 11.99 22.45
CA PHE A 44 5.93 10.93 22.73
C PHE A 44 6.32 10.23 24.03
N SER A 45 5.38 9.51 24.64
CA SER A 45 5.62 8.80 25.89
C SER A 45 6.16 7.40 25.63
N PRO A 46 7.11 6.89 26.44
CA PRO A 46 7.47 5.48 26.40
C PRO A 46 6.28 4.62 26.82
N ALA A 47 6.21 3.39 26.29
CA ALA A 47 5.21 2.43 26.71
C ALA A 47 5.40 2.04 28.17
N THR A 48 4.33 2.12 28.97
CA THR A 48 4.39 1.68 30.36
C THR A 48 4.44 0.15 30.45
N PRO A 49 4.89 -0.44 31.58
CA PRO A 49 4.81 -1.88 31.78
C PRO A 49 3.39 -2.42 31.59
N GLU A 50 2.36 -1.67 31.98
CA GLU A 50 0.96 -2.05 31.81
C GLU A 50 0.55 -2.09 30.33
N LEU A 51 1.02 -1.13 29.53
CA LEU A 51 0.79 -1.12 28.08
C LEU A 51 1.48 -2.30 27.40
N LEU A 52 2.75 -2.56 27.73
CA LEU A 52 3.49 -3.72 27.22
C LEU A 52 2.79 -5.03 27.59
N SER A 53 2.26 -5.12 28.83
CA SER A 53 1.55 -6.29 29.34
C SER A 53 0.19 -6.53 28.70
N GLN A 54 -0.28 -5.65 27.80
CA GLN A 54 -1.48 -5.91 27.00
C GLN A 54 -1.24 -6.96 25.91
N ALA A 55 0.00 -7.06 25.41
CA ALA A 55 0.40 -7.99 24.35
C ALA A 55 1.44 -9.03 24.82
N HIS A 56 1.94 -8.90 26.05
CA HIS A 56 2.96 -9.76 26.65
C HIS A 56 2.55 -10.18 28.06
N GLU A 57 3.04 -11.33 28.51
CA GLU A 57 2.88 -11.77 29.90
C GLU A 57 3.52 -10.76 30.87
N ALA A 58 2.78 -10.35 31.90
CA ALA A 58 3.23 -9.33 32.85
C ALA A 58 4.55 -9.69 33.55
N ASP A 59 4.76 -10.96 33.91
CA ASP A 59 6.00 -11.43 34.52
C ASP A 59 7.18 -11.42 33.54
N TYR A 60 6.93 -11.70 32.25
CA TYR A 60 7.92 -11.52 31.19
C TYR A 60 8.36 -10.06 31.09
N VAL A 61 7.40 -9.13 30.96
CA VAL A 61 7.66 -7.68 30.88
C VAL A 61 8.47 -7.20 32.08
N LYS A 62 8.01 -7.52 33.30
CA LYS A 62 8.68 -7.15 34.55
C LYS A 62 10.11 -7.69 34.61
N SER A 63 10.31 -8.94 34.20
CA SER A 63 11.63 -9.59 34.27
C SER A 63 12.60 -9.03 33.24
N ILE A 64 12.15 -8.66 32.04
CA ILE A 64 12.96 -8.00 31.03
C ILE A 64 13.37 -6.60 31.48
N LEU A 65 12.42 -5.77 31.92
CA LEU A 65 12.70 -4.39 32.34
C LEU A 65 13.58 -4.34 33.59
N ALA A 66 13.48 -5.34 34.48
CA ALA A 66 14.37 -5.48 35.63
C ALA A 66 15.71 -6.16 35.30
N CYS A 67 16.01 -6.44 34.03
CA CYS A 67 17.22 -7.14 33.57
C CYS A 67 17.43 -8.52 34.23
N LYS A 68 16.35 -9.19 34.65
CA LYS A 68 16.37 -10.51 35.30
C LYS A 68 16.27 -11.66 34.29
N LYS A 69 15.62 -11.43 33.16
CA LYS A 69 15.52 -12.38 32.04
C LYS A 69 16.34 -11.87 30.86
N THR A 70 16.90 -12.79 30.09
CA THR A 70 17.62 -12.47 28.86
C THR A 70 16.66 -11.93 27.81
N ASN A 71 17.02 -10.81 27.17
CA ASN A 71 16.24 -10.16 26.13
C ASN A 71 16.43 -10.84 24.76
N GLY A 72 15.70 -10.37 23.74
CA GLY A 72 15.76 -10.93 22.39
C GLY A 72 17.11 -10.80 21.68
N PHE A 73 17.99 -9.92 22.18
CA PHE A 73 19.38 -9.79 21.71
C PHE A 73 20.34 -10.81 22.35
N GLY A 74 19.86 -11.62 23.30
CA GLY A 74 20.68 -12.61 24.00
C GLY A 74 21.45 -12.04 25.21
N ASN A 75 21.15 -10.82 25.66
CA ASN A 75 21.84 -10.18 26.79
C ASN A 75 20.86 -9.68 27.88
N ARG A 76 21.39 -9.01 28.91
CA ARG A 76 20.63 -8.38 30.01
C ARG A 76 21.09 -6.94 30.27
N LEU A 77 21.48 -6.24 29.21
CA LEU A 77 22.07 -4.92 29.32
C LEU A 77 21.00 -3.89 29.72
N PRO A 78 21.23 -3.08 30.78
CA PRO A 78 20.28 -2.06 31.21
C PRO A 78 19.95 -1.02 30.15
N GLU A 79 20.91 -0.68 29.28
CA GLU A 79 20.71 0.26 28.18
C GLU A 79 19.69 -0.26 27.15
N VAL A 80 19.78 -1.56 26.82
CA VAL A 80 18.79 -2.22 25.96
C VAL A 80 17.43 -2.26 26.67
N ALA A 81 17.38 -2.69 27.94
CA ALA A 81 16.11 -2.74 28.68
C ALA A 81 15.41 -1.36 28.79
N ALA A 82 16.19 -0.30 28.97
CA ALA A 82 15.70 1.07 29.04
C ALA A 82 15.16 1.61 27.70
N SER A 83 15.61 1.06 26.56
CA SER A 83 15.16 1.52 25.24
C SER A 83 13.85 0.88 24.77
N LEU A 84 13.57 -0.35 25.22
CA LEU A 84 12.39 -1.12 24.79
C LEU A 84 11.02 -0.43 25.03
N PRO A 85 10.80 0.29 26.15
CA PRO A 85 9.60 1.12 26.32
C PRO A 85 9.45 2.19 25.23
N TRP A 86 10.55 2.84 24.86
CA TRP A 86 10.53 3.93 23.87
C TRP A 86 10.25 3.41 22.46
N THR A 87 10.77 2.24 22.11
CA THR A 87 10.53 1.64 20.79
C THR A 87 9.05 1.30 20.60
N SER A 88 8.41 0.70 21.60
CA SER A 88 6.98 0.40 21.57
C SER A 88 6.11 1.66 21.64
N GLY A 89 6.51 2.65 22.44
CA GLY A 89 5.82 3.95 22.52
C GLY A 89 5.86 4.73 21.20
N SER A 90 6.97 4.68 20.48
CA SER A 90 7.13 5.29 19.15
C SER A 90 6.18 4.66 18.12
N MET A 91 6.04 3.33 18.12
CA MET A 91 5.12 2.63 17.21
C MET A 91 3.66 3.05 17.45
N LEU A 92 3.24 3.12 18.72
CA LEU A 92 1.90 3.56 19.08
C LEU A 92 1.67 5.03 18.69
N ALA A 93 2.65 5.90 18.92
CA ALA A 93 2.56 7.32 18.55
C ALA A 93 2.43 7.50 17.03
N ALA A 94 3.21 6.74 16.24
CA ALA A 94 3.10 6.73 14.78
C ALA A 94 1.71 6.27 14.32
N ALA A 95 1.17 5.19 14.88
CA ALA A 95 -0.15 4.69 14.52
C ALA A 95 -1.28 5.66 14.85
N LEU A 96 -1.27 6.25 16.06
CA LEU A 96 -2.26 7.25 16.44
C LEU A 96 -2.20 8.48 15.53
N TYR A 97 -1.00 8.95 15.19
CA TYR A 97 -0.81 10.07 14.29
C TYR A 97 -1.30 9.76 12.87
N ALA A 98 -0.93 8.60 12.33
CA ALA A 98 -1.34 8.15 11.00
C ALA A 98 -2.87 8.15 10.89
N ILE A 99 -3.56 7.52 11.87
CA ILE A 99 -5.03 7.47 11.91
C ILE A 99 -5.64 8.88 12.01
N GLN A 100 -5.19 9.68 12.98
CA GLN A 100 -5.78 10.99 13.24
C GLN A 100 -5.68 11.95 12.05
N ASN A 101 -4.65 11.79 11.21
CA ASN A 101 -4.36 12.68 10.10
C ASN A 101 -4.57 12.01 8.73
N GLU A 102 -5.13 10.79 8.70
CA GLU A 102 -5.37 10.02 7.48
C GLU A 102 -4.14 9.97 6.55
N THR A 103 -2.99 9.64 7.12
CA THR A 103 -1.69 9.77 6.44
C THR A 103 -0.73 8.64 6.80
N ALA A 104 0.51 8.72 6.33
CA ALA A 104 1.60 7.86 6.75
C ALA A 104 2.45 8.49 7.86
N ALA A 105 2.89 7.67 8.81
CA ALA A 105 3.85 8.04 9.84
C ALA A 105 4.86 6.92 10.09
N CYS A 106 6.07 7.29 10.51
CA CYS A 106 7.16 6.34 10.72
C CYS A 106 7.54 6.25 12.20
N SER A 107 7.74 5.04 12.71
CA SER A 107 8.42 4.74 13.96
C SER A 107 9.84 4.28 13.66
N LEU A 108 10.85 5.01 14.15
CA LEU A 108 12.25 4.55 14.02
C LEU A 108 12.55 3.47 15.05
N THR A 109 12.01 2.29 14.82
CA THR A 109 12.26 1.09 15.60
C THR A 109 12.65 -0.04 14.65
N SER A 110 13.47 -0.99 15.11
CA SER A 110 13.87 -2.18 14.36
C SER A 110 13.58 -3.46 15.13
N GLY A 111 13.11 -4.49 14.42
CA GLY A 111 12.56 -5.71 15.00
C GLY A 111 11.12 -5.53 15.48
N PHE A 112 10.49 -6.62 15.96
CA PHE A 112 9.30 -6.74 16.81
C PHE A 112 8.69 -8.13 16.65
N HIS A 113 8.63 -8.62 15.42
CA HIS A 113 7.80 -9.75 15.03
C HIS A 113 8.18 -11.13 15.58
N HIS A 114 9.41 -11.32 16.07
CA HIS A 114 9.84 -12.57 16.71
C HIS A 114 9.53 -12.61 18.22
N ALA A 115 9.13 -11.49 18.83
CA ALA A 115 8.73 -11.51 20.23
C ALA A 115 7.31 -12.09 20.34
N GLY A 116 7.19 -13.27 20.96
CA GLY A 116 5.91 -13.88 21.31
C GLY A 116 5.38 -13.40 22.65
N TYR A 117 4.33 -14.01 23.16
CA TYR A 117 3.60 -13.54 24.33
C TYR A 117 4.44 -13.57 25.62
N ASN A 118 5.33 -14.55 25.81
CA ASN A 118 6.15 -14.67 27.03
C ASN A 118 7.65 -14.91 26.77
N TYR A 119 8.09 -14.67 25.54
CA TYR A 119 9.46 -14.89 25.09
C TYR A 119 9.89 -13.87 24.04
N GLY A 120 11.21 -13.71 23.89
CA GLY A 120 11.81 -12.91 22.84
C GLY A 120 13.01 -13.64 22.24
N HIS A 121 13.16 -13.56 20.92
CA HIS A 121 14.29 -14.09 20.15
C HIS A 121 14.43 -13.29 18.84
N GLY A 122 15.39 -13.65 17.99
CA GLY A 122 15.57 -12.99 16.69
C GLY A 122 15.73 -11.47 16.82
N PHE A 123 16.44 -11.01 17.86
CA PHE A 123 16.65 -9.59 18.17
C PHE A 123 15.38 -8.83 18.58
N CYS A 124 14.25 -9.52 18.73
CA CYS A 124 12.97 -8.95 19.15
C CYS A 124 12.72 -9.29 20.62
N THR A 125 12.52 -8.25 21.45
CA THR A 125 12.25 -8.45 22.90
C THR A 125 10.78 -8.21 23.24
N PHE A 126 10.20 -7.11 22.79
CA PHE A 126 8.75 -6.90 22.82
C PHE A 126 8.26 -6.71 21.40
N ASN A 127 7.03 -7.15 21.15
CA ASN A 127 6.34 -6.99 19.87
C ASN A 127 5.54 -5.68 19.89
N GLY A 128 6.16 -4.59 19.44
CA GLY A 128 5.53 -3.27 19.41
C GLY A 128 4.39 -3.16 18.40
N LEU A 129 4.35 -4.00 17.35
CA LEU A 129 3.20 -4.11 16.44
C LEU A 129 1.97 -4.58 17.21
N MET A 130 2.11 -5.66 17.99
CA MET A 130 1.01 -6.22 18.78
C MET A 130 0.63 -5.35 19.98
N VAL A 131 1.60 -4.73 20.67
CA VAL A 131 1.30 -3.73 21.72
C VAL A 131 0.45 -2.60 21.14
N THR A 132 0.82 -2.08 19.96
CA THR A 132 0.08 -1.03 19.27
C THR A 132 -1.30 -1.51 18.85
N ALA A 133 -1.40 -2.68 18.22
CA ALA A 133 -2.67 -3.24 17.74
C ALA A 133 -3.65 -3.45 18.89
N VAL A 134 -3.23 -4.05 20.02
CA VAL A 134 -4.10 -4.29 21.17
C VAL A 134 -4.57 -2.97 21.79
N GLU A 135 -3.69 -2.00 21.94
CA GLU A 135 -4.05 -0.69 22.49
C GLU A 135 -5.04 0.06 21.58
N LEU A 136 -4.86 -0.01 20.26
CA LEU A 136 -5.82 0.56 19.32
C LEU A 136 -7.19 -0.13 19.42
N LEU A 137 -7.23 -1.46 19.50
CA LEU A 137 -8.49 -2.18 19.72
C LEU A 137 -9.18 -1.77 21.03
N ARG A 138 -8.41 -1.51 22.09
CA ARG A 138 -8.94 -1.01 23.38
C ARG A 138 -9.47 0.42 23.28
N ARG A 139 -8.90 1.25 22.39
CA ARG A 139 -9.37 2.60 22.07
C ARG A 139 -10.61 2.63 21.18
N GLY A 140 -11.06 1.46 20.70
CA GLY A 140 -12.33 1.31 19.99
C GLY A 140 -12.21 1.08 18.49
N TYR A 141 -11.00 1.10 17.93
CA TYR A 141 -10.74 0.63 16.57
C TYR A 141 -11.12 -0.85 16.45
N LYS A 142 -11.53 -1.28 15.26
CA LYS A 142 -12.18 -2.58 15.03
C LYS A 142 -11.27 -3.59 14.36
N LYS A 143 -10.46 -3.16 13.41
CA LYS A 143 -9.66 -3.99 12.51
C LYS A 143 -8.28 -3.36 12.32
N ILE A 144 -7.24 -4.05 12.75
CA ILE A 144 -5.85 -3.60 12.59
C ILE A 144 -5.15 -4.51 11.59
N GLY A 145 -4.53 -3.93 10.57
CA GLY A 145 -3.69 -4.66 9.63
C GLY A 145 -2.24 -4.68 10.10
N ILE A 146 -1.56 -5.82 9.98
CA ILE A 146 -0.12 -5.95 10.10
C ILE A 146 0.39 -6.56 8.79
N LEU A 147 1.10 -5.75 8.01
CA LEU A 147 1.81 -6.17 6.81
C LEU A 147 3.28 -6.28 7.17
N ASP A 148 3.79 -7.50 7.24
CA ASP A 148 5.17 -7.79 7.61
C ASP A 148 5.96 -8.23 6.38
N LEU A 149 6.79 -7.33 5.84
CA LEU A 149 7.65 -7.63 4.67
C LEU A 149 9.11 -7.76 5.07
N ASP A 150 9.38 -8.19 6.30
CA ASP A 150 10.66 -8.77 6.72
C ASP A 150 10.86 -10.16 6.07
N ALA A 151 12.11 -10.54 5.82
CA ALA A 151 12.43 -11.84 5.22
C ALA A 151 12.07 -13.02 6.11
N HIS A 152 12.07 -12.81 7.43
CA HIS A 152 11.79 -13.85 8.41
C HIS A 152 10.31 -13.91 8.76
N LEU A 153 9.87 -15.10 9.14
CA LEU A 153 8.49 -15.32 9.57
C LEU A 153 8.19 -14.48 10.83
N GLY A 154 7.10 -13.71 10.80
CA GLY A 154 6.57 -12.99 11.96
C GLY A 154 5.89 -13.91 12.98
N ASP A 155 6.63 -14.89 13.50
CA ASP A 155 6.16 -15.97 14.36
C ASP A 155 5.68 -15.49 15.73
N GLY A 156 6.38 -14.56 16.36
CA GLY A 156 5.94 -13.92 17.61
C GLY A 156 4.65 -13.11 17.44
N THR A 157 4.46 -12.43 16.31
CA THR A 157 3.17 -11.77 15.98
C THR A 157 2.05 -12.81 15.89
N HIS A 158 2.29 -13.94 15.22
CA HIS A 158 1.32 -15.04 15.14
C HIS A 158 1.00 -15.66 16.51
N ASP A 159 2.02 -15.89 17.34
CA ASP A 159 1.89 -16.42 18.70
C ASP A 159 0.99 -15.54 19.58
N ILE A 160 1.21 -14.21 19.58
CA ILE A 160 0.41 -13.28 20.38
C ILE A 160 -1.03 -13.20 19.87
N ILE A 161 -1.25 -13.16 18.55
CA ILE A 161 -2.60 -13.16 17.97
C ILE A 161 -3.36 -14.41 18.43
N SER A 162 -2.72 -15.57 18.41
CA SER A 162 -3.31 -16.85 18.82
C SER A 162 -3.59 -16.88 20.32
N THR A 163 -2.61 -16.49 21.13
CA THR A 163 -2.71 -16.47 22.60
C THR A 163 -3.82 -15.54 23.09
N LEU A 164 -4.00 -14.39 22.45
CA LEU A 164 -5.04 -13.42 22.81
C LEU A 164 -6.35 -13.58 22.03
N ASN A 165 -6.45 -14.60 21.17
CA ASN A 165 -7.61 -14.88 20.31
C ASN A 165 -8.06 -13.66 19.48
N LEU A 166 -7.11 -13.04 18.77
CA LEU A 166 -7.32 -11.79 18.03
C LEU A 166 -7.48 -11.97 16.51
N HIS A 167 -7.55 -13.20 15.99
CA HIS A 167 -7.62 -13.48 14.55
C HIS A 167 -8.75 -12.74 13.81
N SER A 168 -9.88 -12.47 14.48
CA SER A 168 -10.99 -11.75 13.85
C SER A 168 -10.78 -10.23 13.78
N LYS A 169 -9.85 -9.68 14.57
CA LYS A 169 -9.62 -8.24 14.75
C LYS A 169 -8.25 -7.77 14.23
N VAL A 170 -7.25 -8.65 14.19
CA VAL A 170 -5.92 -8.36 13.68
C VAL A 170 -5.69 -9.23 12.44
N VAL A 171 -5.57 -8.57 11.28
CA VAL A 171 -5.20 -9.22 10.02
C VAL A 171 -3.69 -9.19 9.92
N HIS A 172 -3.05 -10.35 9.80
CA HIS A 172 -1.60 -10.46 9.70
C HIS A 172 -1.22 -11.17 8.40
N TYR A 173 -0.39 -10.53 7.60
CA TYR A 173 0.29 -11.11 6.45
C TYR A 173 1.79 -10.95 6.65
N THR A 174 2.56 -12.02 6.42
CA THR A 174 4.01 -12.04 6.60
C THR A 174 4.67 -12.66 5.39
N PHE A 175 5.58 -11.92 4.77
CA PHE A 175 6.37 -12.35 3.62
C PHE A 175 7.24 -13.56 3.95
N GLY A 176 7.78 -13.62 5.17
CA GLY A 176 8.59 -14.75 5.61
C GLY A 176 7.88 -16.11 5.59
N ALA A 177 6.53 -16.16 5.56
CA ALA A 177 5.79 -17.40 5.36
C ALA A 177 5.78 -17.88 3.89
N GLU A 178 5.97 -16.95 2.95
CA GLU A 178 5.97 -17.19 1.50
C GLU A 178 7.38 -17.08 0.91
N PHE A 179 8.39 -16.98 1.78
CA PHE A 179 9.78 -16.88 1.37
C PHE A 179 10.18 -18.12 0.56
N GLY A 180 10.54 -17.91 -0.72
CA GLY A 180 10.90 -18.98 -1.65
C GLY A 180 9.72 -19.76 -2.26
N THR A 181 8.47 -19.34 -2.05
CA THR A 181 7.31 -19.96 -2.73
C THR A 181 7.09 -19.43 -4.15
N PHE A 182 7.49 -18.19 -4.42
CA PHE A 182 7.40 -17.55 -5.73
C PHE A 182 8.58 -17.93 -6.62
N LYS A 183 8.34 -18.08 -7.94
CA LYS A 183 9.40 -18.46 -8.88
C LYS A 183 10.31 -17.29 -9.22
N THR A 184 9.78 -16.07 -9.18
CA THR A 184 10.51 -14.83 -9.47
C THR A 184 10.12 -13.73 -8.50
N GLU A 185 11.00 -12.74 -8.34
CA GLU A 185 10.73 -11.52 -7.58
C GLU A 185 9.49 -10.77 -8.11
N GLN A 186 9.33 -10.74 -9.44
CA GLN A 186 8.23 -10.03 -10.11
C GLN A 186 6.87 -10.68 -9.82
N GLU A 187 6.79 -12.01 -9.84
CA GLU A 187 5.54 -12.73 -9.54
C GLU A 187 5.02 -12.40 -8.13
N TRP A 188 5.93 -12.28 -7.17
CA TRP A 188 5.57 -11.85 -5.83
C TRP A 188 5.14 -10.37 -5.80
N LEU A 189 5.91 -9.46 -6.41
CA LEU A 189 5.57 -8.03 -6.48
C LEU A 189 4.19 -7.81 -7.12
N ASP A 190 3.90 -8.49 -8.22
CA ASP A 190 2.63 -8.38 -8.94
C ASP A 190 1.44 -8.81 -8.07
N SER A 191 1.65 -9.74 -7.13
CA SER A 191 0.63 -10.17 -6.18
C SER A 191 0.38 -9.19 -5.03
N LEU A 192 1.35 -8.33 -4.71
CA LEU A 192 1.35 -7.53 -3.47
C LEU A 192 0.18 -6.54 -3.43
N THR A 193 -0.14 -5.89 -4.55
CA THR A 193 -1.31 -5.00 -4.65
C THR A 193 -2.59 -5.74 -4.30
N GLN A 194 -2.78 -6.94 -4.86
CA GLN A 194 -3.97 -7.76 -4.63
C GLN A 194 -4.04 -8.23 -3.17
N VAL A 195 -2.90 -8.66 -2.60
CA VAL A 195 -2.79 -8.99 -1.17
C VAL A 195 -3.26 -7.81 -0.31
N ILE A 196 -2.84 -6.58 -0.64
CA ILE A 196 -3.22 -5.39 0.11
C ILE A 196 -4.70 -5.10 -0.01
N VAL A 197 -5.24 -5.11 -1.23
CA VAL A 197 -6.65 -4.87 -1.49
C VAL A 197 -7.53 -5.90 -0.76
N ASP A 198 -7.23 -7.18 -0.89
CA ASP A 198 -8.07 -8.25 -0.34
C ASP A 198 -8.03 -8.31 1.18
N LYS A 199 -6.82 -8.18 1.75
CA LYS A 199 -6.63 -8.39 3.19
C LYS A 199 -6.80 -7.10 3.99
N PHE A 200 -6.46 -5.95 3.43
CA PHE A 200 -6.28 -4.73 4.21
C PHE A 200 -7.21 -3.56 3.82
N SER A 201 -7.97 -3.63 2.72
CA SER A 201 -8.93 -2.55 2.34
C SER A 201 -9.94 -2.14 3.42
N HIS A 202 -10.17 -2.98 4.43
CA HIS A 202 -11.17 -2.79 5.48
C HIS A 202 -10.58 -2.53 6.88
N VAL A 203 -9.27 -2.30 7.00
CA VAL A 203 -8.63 -2.04 8.30
C VAL A 203 -8.66 -0.55 8.63
N ASP A 204 -8.69 -0.23 9.93
CA ASP A 204 -8.63 1.16 10.42
C ASP A 204 -7.24 1.77 10.25
N VAL A 205 -6.20 0.93 10.24
CA VAL A 205 -4.79 1.31 10.04
C VAL A 205 -3.99 0.10 9.60
N LEU A 206 -2.99 0.33 8.74
CA LEU A 206 -1.97 -0.66 8.42
C LEU A 206 -0.70 -0.39 9.23
N LEU A 207 -0.28 -1.37 10.02
CA LEU A 207 1.05 -1.41 10.64
C LEU A 207 1.99 -2.11 9.67
N TYR A 208 2.81 -1.33 8.96
CA TYR A 208 3.73 -1.85 7.94
C TYR A 208 5.15 -2.04 8.50
N GLN A 209 5.58 -3.29 8.64
CA GLN A 209 6.94 -3.60 9.04
C GLN A 209 7.85 -3.74 7.82
N ALA A 210 8.62 -2.69 7.54
CA ALA A 210 9.45 -2.54 6.36
C ALA A 210 10.86 -3.10 6.59
N GLY A 211 11.02 -4.42 6.43
CA GLY A 211 12.31 -5.08 6.53
C GLY A 211 13.26 -4.73 5.39
N ALA A 212 14.55 -4.62 5.71
CA ALA A 212 15.62 -4.43 4.73
C ALA A 212 16.42 -5.72 4.46
N ASP A 213 16.17 -6.80 5.23
CA ASP A 213 16.78 -8.11 5.06
C ASP A 213 16.23 -9.01 3.96
N PRO A 214 15.11 -8.71 3.26
CA PRO A 214 14.83 -9.40 2.01
C PRO A 214 15.83 -9.07 0.90
N HIS A 215 16.70 -8.07 1.08
CA HIS A 215 17.66 -7.66 0.06
C HIS A 215 18.69 -8.76 -0.25
N GLU A 216 19.04 -8.94 -1.52
CA GLU A 216 19.92 -10.01 -2.04
C GLU A 216 21.33 -10.04 -1.42
N GLU A 217 21.83 -8.89 -0.96
CA GLU A 217 23.14 -8.78 -0.30
C GLU A 217 23.06 -8.93 1.24
N ASP A 218 21.87 -9.13 1.80
CA ASP A 218 21.73 -9.33 3.24
C ASP A 218 22.33 -10.67 3.67
N PRO A 219 23.20 -10.71 4.71
CA PRO A 219 23.87 -11.93 5.13
C PRO A 219 22.93 -13.00 5.69
N LEU A 220 21.67 -12.68 5.97
CA LEU A 220 20.66 -13.64 6.43
C LEU A 220 19.86 -14.29 5.30
N GLY A 221 20.22 -14.04 4.04
CA GLY A 221 19.78 -14.85 2.90
C GLY A 221 18.64 -14.28 2.07
N GLY A 222 18.47 -12.95 2.04
CA GLY A 222 17.51 -12.28 1.15
C GLY A 222 17.79 -12.51 -0.35
N TYR A 223 16.82 -12.16 -1.19
CA TYR A 223 16.89 -12.37 -2.65
C TYR A 223 16.25 -11.26 -3.49
N LEU A 224 15.78 -10.17 -2.89
CA LEU A 224 15.20 -9.04 -3.61
C LEU A 224 16.29 -8.04 -4.00
N SER A 225 16.29 -7.59 -5.24
CA SER A 225 17.21 -6.51 -5.66
C SER A 225 16.86 -5.17 -4.98
N THR A 226 17.78 -4.20 -4.98
CA THR A 226 17.48 -2.83 -4.50
C THR A 226 16.27 -2.22 -5.22
N LYS A 227 16.14 -2.49 -6.53
CA LYS A 227 15.01 -1.99 -7.35
C LYS A 227 13.70 -2.64 -6.90
N THR A 228 13.68 -3.96 -6.75
CA THR A 228 12.52 -4.73 -6.29
C THR A 228 12.07 -4.29 -4.90
N MET A 229 13.02 -4.03 -3.99
CA MET A 229 12.73 -3.50 -2.65
C MET A 229 12.09 -2.11 -2.70
N GLN A 230 12.55 -1.25 -3.60
CA GLN A 230 11.95 0.07 -3.81
C GLN A 230 10.54 -0.05 -4.42
N GLU A 231 10.34 -0.92 -5.40
CA GLU A 231 9.03 -1.18 -6.02
C GLU A 231 8.03 -1.75 -5.02
N ARG A 232 8.46 -2.68 -4.15
CA ARG A 232 7.69 -3.18 -3.01
C ARG A 232 7.16 -2.03 -2.16
N ASP A 233 8.06 -1.16 -1.69
CA ASP A 233 7.68 -0.04 -0.82
C ASP A 233 6.76 0.95 -1.55
N ALA A 234 7.01 1.21 -2.83
CA ALA A 234 6.15 2.04 -3.67
C ALA A 234 4.72 1.48 -3.76
N ILE A 235 4.58 0.18 -4.04
CA ILE A 235 3.28 -0.53 -4.12
C ILE A 235 2.54 -0.43 -2.79
N VAL A 236 3.22 -0.68 -1.67
CA VAL A 236 2.59 -0.61 -0.34
C VAL A 236 2.01 0.77 -0.10
N PHE A 237 2.83 1.83 -0.24
CA PHE A 237 2.38 3.17 0.09
C PHE A 237 1.36 3.73 -0.90
N SER A 238 1.53 3.52 -2.21
CA SER A 238 0.58 4.01 -3.21
C SER A 238 -0.78 3.29 -3.13
N THR A 239 -0.77 1.98 -2.89
CA THR A 239 -2.01 1.20 -2.73
C THR A 239 -2.75 1.63 -1.47
N CYS A 240 -2.04 1.82 -0.35
CA CYS A 240 -2.66 2.30 0.88
C CYS A 240 -3.19 3.73 0.75
N GLU A 241 -2.48 4.62 0.07
CA GLU A 241 -2.95 5.99 -0.19
C GLU A 241 -4.23 5.98 -1.06
N GLY A 242 -4.24 5.23 -2.16
CA GLY A 242 -5.41 5.11 -3.03
C GLY A 242 -6.62 4.48 -2.34
N LEU A 243 -6.40 3.55 -1.41
CA LEU A 243 -7.44 2.97 -0.55
C LEU A 243 -7.79 3.82 0.68
N ARG A 244 -7.09 4.95 0.89
CA ARG A 244 -7.19 5.82 2.07
C ARG A 244 -6.98 5.09 3.40
N ILE A 245 -6.08 4.11 3.41
CA ILE A 245 -5.68 3.38 4.61
C ILE A 245 -4.55 4.18 5.29
N PRO A 246 -4.72 4.65 6.53
CA PRO A 246 -3.63 5.24 7.29
C PRO A 246 -2.51 4.22 7.52
N VAL A 247 -1.25 4.64 7.39
CA VAL A 247 -0.10 3.74 7.50
C VAL A 247 0.83 4.18 8.62
N ALA A 248 1.05 3.32 9.61
CA ALA A 248 2.19 3.46 10.50
C ALA A 248 3.22 2.39 10.18
N TRP A 249 4.43 2.82 9.84
CA TRP A 249 5.47 1.89 9.44
C TRP A 249 6.70 1.99 10.32
N ASN A 250 7.41 0.87 10.48
CA ASN A 250 8.67 0.80 11.21
C ASN A 250 9.77 0.15 10.39
N LEU A 251 11.01 0.34 10.81
CA LEU A 251 12.14 -0.42 10.28
C LEU A 251 12.01 -1.88 10.77
N ALA A 252 12.56 -2.85 10.04
CA ALA A 252 12.64 -4.24 10.53
C ALA A 252 14.08 -4.75 10.45
N GLY A 253 14.33 -5.97 9.97
CA GLY A 253 15.65 -6.52 9.73
C GLY A 253 16.50 -5.70 8.75
N GLY A 254 17.69 -6.21 8.44
CA GLY A 254 18.70 -5.55 7.61
C GLY A 254 20.04 -5.52 8.35
N TYR A 255 20.98 -6.32 7.86
CA TYR A 255 22.21 -6.71 8.54
C TYR A 255 23.47 -6.54 7.67
N GLN A 256 23.32 -5.95 6.49
CA GLN A 256 24.41 -5.68 5.56
C GLN A 256 25.53 -4.84 6.20
N LYS A 257 26.75 -5.07 5.72
CA LYS A 257 27.93 -4.27 6.04
C LYS A 257 28.51 -3.67 4.75
N PRO A 258 28.94 -2.40 4.76
CA PRO A 258 28.83 -1.45 5.88
C PRO A 258 27.35 -1.01 6.10
N ILE A 259 27.01 -0.51 7.30
CA ILE A 259 25.61 -0.27 7.74
C ILE A 259 24.87 0.76 6.85
N GLU A 260 25.64 1.61 6.17
CA GLU A 260 25.19 2.60 5.20
C GLU A 260 24.32 1.97 4.10
N ARG A 261 24.59 0.73 3.69
CA ARG A 261 23.75 0.03 2.70
C ARG A 261 22.33 -0.21 3.23
N VAL A 262 22.19 -0.56 4.51
CA VAL A 262 20.87 -0.72 5.16
C VAL A 262 20.18 0.63 5.32
N ILE A 263 20.92 1.69 5.63
CA ILE A 263 20.39 3.05 5.75
C ILE A 263 19.87 3.54 4.39
N GLU A 264 20.57 3.25 3.29
CA GLU A 264 20.13 3.56 1.93
C GLU A 264 18.81 2.87 1.56
N LEU A 265 18.64 1.60 1.96
CA LEU A 265 17.36 0.90 1.76
C LEU A 265 16.21 1.58 2.50
N HIS A 266 16.38 1.91 3.79
CA HIS A 266 15.35 2.63 4.54
C HIS A 266 15.11 4.06 4.05
N LEU A 267 16.13 4.73 3.48
CA LEU A 267 15.97 6.01 2.79
C LEU A 267 15.09 5.86 1.55
N ASN A 268 15.22 4.76 0.80
CA ASN A 268 14.34 4.48 -0.33
C ASN A 268 12.90 4.24 0.15
N THR A 269 12.69 3.44 1.19
CA THR A 269 11.37 3.27 1.82
C THR A 269 10.73 4.62 2.19
N MET A 270 11.48 5.52 2.84
CA MET A 270 10.97 6.85 3.20
C MET A 270 10.67 7.72 1.98
N LYS A 271 11.49 7.66 0.91
CA LYS A 271 11.21 8.39 -0.34
C LYS A 271 9.91 7.92 -0.98
N GLU A 272 9.64 6.62 -0.99
CA GLU A 272 8.37 6.08 -1.49
C GLU A 272 7.18 6.49 -0.61
N CYS A 273 7.35 6.48 0.71
CA CYS A 273 6.35 7.01 1.64
C CYS A 273 6.03 8.49 1.37
N LEU A 274 7.08 9.32 1.16
CA LEU A 274 6.93 10.73 0.84
C LEU A 274 6.24 10.92 -0.51
N ARG A 275 6.60 10.13 -1.53
CA ARG A 275 5.99 10.20 -2.87
C ARG A 275 4.50 9.93 -2.84
N ALA A 276 4.06 8.94 -2.07
CA ALA A 276 2.64 8.61 -1.97
C ALA A 276 1.86 9.63 -1.12
N PHE A 277 2.37 10.01 0.06
CA PHE A 277 1.58 10.74 1.06
C PHE A 277 1.85 12.25 1.17
N LEU A 278 2.84 12.80 0.44
CA LEU A 278 2.99 14.25 0.33
C LEU A 278 2.20 14.78 -0.88
N LYS A 279 1.22 15.64 -0.59
CA LYS A 279 0.49 16.39 -1.63
C LYS A 279 1.41 17.45 -2.26
N GLU A 280 1.27 17.61 -3.58
CA GLU A 280 2.20 18.32 -4.49
C GLU A 280 2.46 19.82 -4.23
N GLU A 281 1.86 20.46 -3.23
CA GLU A 281 2.02 21.91 -3.04
C GLU A 281 3.45 22.34 -2.58
N GLU A 282 4.35 21.42 -2.22
CA GLU A 282 5.67 21.77 -1.64
C GLU A 282 6.93 21.47 -2.50
N ILE A 283 6.83 20.91 -3.71
CA ILE A 283 8.04 20.52 -4.48
C ILE A 283 7.97 20.95 -5.95
N LYS A 284 8.59 22.10 -6.27
CA LYS A 284 8.86 22.56 -7.65
C LYS A 284 10.01 21.78 -8.31
N THR A 285 9.81 20.49 -8.57
CA THR A 285 10.62 19.71 -9.51
C THR A 285 9.69 18.73 -10.21
N PRO A 286 9.74 18.63 -11.56
CA PRO A 286 8.78 17.82 -12.29
C PRO A 286 8.93 16.34 -11.90
N PRO A 287 7.83 15.60 -11.69
CA PRO A 287 7.88 14.23 -11.22
C PRO A 287 8.52 13.30 -12.25
N LEU A 288 9.30 12.32 -11.78
CA LEU A 288 9.62 11.11 -12.54
C LEU A 288 8.66 10.00 -12.07
N ARG A 289 7.84 9.54 -13.03
CA ARG A 289 6.70 8.61 -12.99
C ARG A 289 6.86 7.38 -12.08
N GLY A 290 5.87 7.13 -11.22
CA GLY A 290 5.48 5.79 -10.76
C GLY A 290 4.33 5.28 -11.62
N VAL A 291 4.21 3.96 -11.82
CA VAL A 291 3.19 3.38 -12.69
C VAL A 291 1.80 3.54 -12.04
N ALA A 292 1.03 4.48 -12.57
CA ALA A 292 -0.40 4.65 -12.32
C ALA A 292 -1.15 3.31 -12.55
N PRO A 293 -2.11 2.91 -11.71
CA PRO A 293 -3.00 1.80 -12.04
C PRO A 293 -3.82 2.14 -13.28
N ILE A 294 -3.44 1.57 -14.42
CA ILE A 294 -4.26 1.59 -15.64
C ILE A 294 -5.16 0.35 -15.61
N LEU A 295 -6.44 0.56 -15.34
CA LEU A 295 -7.47 -0.47 -15.39
C LEU A 295 -8.26 -0.34 -16.67
N ARG A 296 -8.59 -1.45 -17.33
CA ARG A 296 -9.41 -1.38 -18.54
C ARG A 296 -10.18 -2.65 -18.82
N LYS A 297 -11.27 -2.48 -19.56
CA LYS A 297 -12.13 -3.59 -19.97
C LYS A 297 -12.88 -3.31 -21.25
N THR A 298 -12.97 -4.34 -22.08
CA THR A 298 -13.66 -4.29 -23.36
C THR A 298 -15.16 -4.57 -23.22
N TYR A 299 -15.97 -3.77 -23.90
CA TYR A 299 -17.43 -3.87 -23.98
C TYR A 299 -17.89 -3.78 -25.44
N ALA A 300 -19.16 -4.11 -25.70
CA ALA A 300 -19.74 -4.15 -27.04
C ALA A 300 -21.06 -3.38 -27.15
N ILE A 301 -21.16 -2.47 -28.11
CA ILE A 301 -22.41 -1.85 -28.54
C ILE A 301 -23.10 -2.77 -29.54
N ARG A 302 -24.06 -3.56 -29.04
CA ARG A 302 -24.88 -4.46 -29.89
C ARG A 302 -26.11 -3.77 -30.48
N ASN A 303 -26.60 -2.71 -29.83
CA ASN A 303 -27.77 -1.96 -30.27
C ASN A 303 -27.46 -0.46 -30.33
N TRP A 304 -27.20 0.03 -31.54
CA TRP A 304 -26.87 1.42 -31.80
C TRP A 304 -28.00 2.42 -31.49
N ALA A 305 -29.25 1.97 -31.33
CA ALA A 305 -30.33 2.85 -30.87
C ALA A 305 -30.29 3.12 -29.34
N LYS A 306 -29.42 2.42 -28.60
CA LYS A 306 -29.24 2.54 -27.15
C LYS A 306 -27.75 2.60 -26.78
N TRP A 307 -26.94 3.20 -27.66
CA TRP A 307 -25.49 3.24 -27.53
C TRP A 307 -25.07 3.95 -26.23
N ASP A 308 -25.73 5.07 -25.90
CA ASP A 308 -25.51 5.90 -24.72
C ASP A 308 -25.78 5.15 -23.43
N LYS A 309 -26.92 4.47 -23.38
CA LYS A 309 -27.30 3.60 -22.27
C LYS A 309 -26.31 2.44 -22.10
N THR A 310 -25.81 1.88 -23.21
CA THR A 310 -24.82 0.79 -23.18
C THR A 310 -23.52 1.28 -22.56
N ILE A 311 -23.01 2.44 -22.95
CA ILE A 311 -21.78 3.02 -22.36
C ILE A 311 -21.97 3.30 -20.86
N TYR A 312 -23.11 3.88 -20.47
CA TYR A 312 -23.40 4.17 -19.08
C TYR A 312 -23.48 2.89 -18.21
N GLU A 313 -24.23 1.88 -18.65
CA GLU A 313 -24.33 0.60 -17.93
C GLU A 313 -22.97 -0.12 -17.88
N SER A 314 -22.14 0.00 -18.92
CA SER A 314 -20.76 -0.49 -18.93
C SER A 314 -19.85 0.26 -17.96
N ALA A 315 -20.02 1.57 -17.78
CA ALA A 315 -19.25 2.34 -16.80
C ALA A 315 -19.67 2.02 -15.35
N GLU A 316 -20.96 1.77 -15.11
CA GLU A 316 -21.44 1.27 -13.81
C GLU A 316 -20.95 -0.15 -13.52
N ASP A 317 -20.94 -1.05 -14.52
CA ASP A 317 -20.32 -2.38 -14.40
C ASP A 317 -18.81 -2.28 -14.12
N PHE A 318 -18.12 -1.39 -14.85
CA PHE A 318 -16.70 -1.11 -14.65
C PHE A 318 -16.44 -0.67 -13.21
N LYS A 319 -17.14 0.35 -12.72
CA LYS A 319 -17.01 0.84 -11.34
C LYS A 319 -17.34 -0.22 -10.31
N LYS A 320 -18.41 -0.99 -10.52
CA LYS A 320 -18.80 -2.06 -9.60
C LYS A 320 -17.68 -3.10 -9.45
N LYS A 321 -16.89 -3.34 -10.51
CA LYS A 321 -15.82 -4.32 -10.54
C LYS A 321 -14.46 -3.76 -10.12
N SER A 322 -14.14 -2.54 -10.53
CA SER A 322 -12.83 -1.92 -10.28
C SER A 322 -12.79 -1.05 -9.03
N GLY A 323 -13.93 -0.57 -8.54
CA GLY A 323 -14.01 0.48 -7.51
C GLY A 323 -13.88 1.90 -8.06
N PHE A 324 -13.51 2.07 -9.34
CA PHE A 324 -13.25 3.36 -9.98
C PHE A 324 -14.19 3.62 -11.15
N TYR A 325 -14.66 4.86 -11.31
CA TYR A 325 -15.27 5.25 -12.59
C TYR A 325 -14.18 5.29 -13.66
N PRO A 326 -14.44 4.77 -14.88
CA PRO A 326 -13.53 4.99 -15.99
C PRO A 326 -13.50 6.48 -16.32
N ASN A 327 -12.37 6.94 -16.86
CA ASN A 327 -12.18 8.32 -17.32
C ASN A 327 -11.76 8.40 -18.79
N ILE A 328 -11.49 7.29 -19.45
CA ILE A 328 -11.20 7.22 -20.90
C ILE A 328 -12.09 6.16 -21.57
N LEU A 329 -12.56 6.45 -22.78
CA LEU A 329 -13.25 5.53 -23.68
C LEU A 329 -12.44 5.37 -24.98
N LEU A 330 -11.88 4.18 -25.20
CA LEU A 330 -11.22 3.83 -26.45
C LEU A 330 -12.22 3.23 -27.45
N ALA A 331 -12.24 3.73 -28.68
CA ALA A 331 -13.05 3.18 -29.76
C ALA A 331 -12.29 3.25 -31.09
N SER A 332 -12.64 2.39 -32.05
CA SER A 332 -12.12 2.54 -33.41
C SER A 332 -12.72 3.75 -34.12
N PRO A 333 -12.06 4.29 -35.16
CA PRO A 333 -12.59 5.43 -35.93
C PRO A 333 -14.02 5.20 -36.40
N THR A 334 -14.34 3.98 -36.85
CA THR A 334 -15.69 3.63 -37.31
C THR A 334 -16.73 3.61 -36.19
N THR A 335 -16.34 3.18 -34.98
CA THR A 335 -17.20 3.15 -33.80
C THR A 335 -17.43 4.58 -33.30
N GLN A 336 -16.36 5.38 -33.20
CA GLN A 336 -16.44 6.78 -32.79
C GLN A 336 -17.27 7.62 -33.78
N GLN A 337 -17.10 7.44 -35.09
CA GLN A 337 -17.95 8.08 -36.09
C GLN A 337 -19.42 7.69 -35.96
N GLN A 338 -19.72 6.42 -35.63
CA GLN A 338 -21.11 6.00 -35.42
C GLN A 338 -21.72 6.60 -34.14
N ILE A 339 -20.93 6.73 -33.08
CA ILE A 339 -21.33 7.43 -31.86
C ILE A 339 -21.60 8.91 -32.17
N ASP A 340 -20.70 9.56 -32.90
CA ASP A 340 -20.83 10.97 -33.31
C ASP A 340 -22.09 11.21 -34.14
N MET A 341 -22.29 10.39 -35.18
CA MET A 341 -23.50 10.43 -35.99
C MET A 341 -24.76 10.19 -35.16
N ALA A 342 -24.73 9.29 -34.17
CA ALA A 342 -25.88 8.98 -33.34
C ALA A 342 -26.18 10.07 -32.30
N ALA A 343 -25.15 10.69 -31.73
CA ALA A 343 -25.25 11.84 -30.82
C ALA A 343 -25.79 13.08 -31.53
N ASN A 344 -25.41 13.27 -32.80
CA ASN A 344 -25.76 14.44 -33.61
C ASN A 344 -26.92 14.19 -34.59
N ASN A 345 -27.66 13.06 -34.49
CA ASN A 345 -28.75 12.76 -35.41
C ASN A 345 -30.04 13.55 -35.08
N PRO A 346 -30.49 14.48 -35.94
CA PRO A 346 -31.70 15.27 -35.70
C PRO A 346 -33.01 14.47 -35.79
N LYS A 347 -33.00 13.21 -36.25
CA LYS A 347 -34.20 12.36 -36.41
C LYS A 347 -34.30 11.21 -35.39
N GLY A 348 -33.30 11.03 -34.53
CA GLY A 348 -33.34 10.06 -33.43
C GLY A 348 -33.95 10.68 -32.18
N LYS A 349 -34.64 9.89 -31.33
CA LYS A 349 -35.04 10.36 -30.00
C LYS A 349 -33.79 10.89 -29.28
N ALA A 350 -33.91 12.09 -28.71
CA ALA A 350 -32.84 12.69 -27.92
C ALA A 350 -32.30 11.67 -26.91
N PRO A 351 -30.96 11.56 -26.75
CA PRO A 351 -30.36 10.71 -25.75
C PRO A 351 -30.94 11.02 -24.36
N SER A 352 -31.09 9.99 -23.52
CA SER A 352 -31.64 10.17 -22.18
C SER A 352 -30.59 10.80 -21.28
N GLY A 353 -30.53 12.13 -21.27
CA GLY A 353 -29.53 12.92 -20.56
C GLY A 353 -28.87 13.93 -21.50
N LYS A 354 -28.62 15.15 -21.01
CA LYS A 354 -27.97 16.20 -21.81
C LYS A 354 -26.53 15.78 -22.15
N ILE A 355 -26.33 15.21 -23.33
CA ILE A 355 -25.00 15.08 -23.94
C ILE A 355 -24.65 16.45 -24.50
N GLN A 356 -23.58 17.09 -23.99
CA GLN A 356 -23.04 18.33 -24.53
C GLN A 356 -21.69 18.05 -25.18
N GLY A 357 -21.56 18.38 -26.47
CA GLY A 357 -20.25 18.56 -27.09
C GLY A 357 -19.64 19.90 -26.67
N PRO A 358 -18.32 20.10 -26.86
CA PRO A 358 -17.66 21.37 -26.56
C PRO A 358 -18.24 22.53 -27.39
N GLU A 359 -18.24 23.74 -26.83
CA GLU A 359 -18.38 24.97 -27.60
C GLU A 359 -17.02 25.32 -28.21
N GLY A 360 -16.85 25.10 -29.52
CA GLY A 360 -15.63 25.44 -30.27
C GLY A 360 -15.71 24.96 -31.72
N GLU A 361 -15.11 25.71 -32.66
CA GLU A 361 -15.16 25.35 -34.08
C GLU A 361 -14.39 24.04 -34.36
N PRO A 362 -14.97 23.09 -35.11
CA PRO A 362 -14.33 21.82 -35.42
C PRO A 362 -13.14 22.03 -36.36
N ALA A 363 -12.01 21.39 -36.06
CA ALA A 363 -10.95 21.21 -37.04
C ALA A 363 -11.46 20.37 -38.21
N GLU A 364 -11.01 20.67 -39.44
CA GLU A 364 -11.46 20.01 -40.66
C GLU A 364 -11.39 18.48 -40.56
N GLY A 365 -12.54 17.81 -40.70
CA GLY A 365 -12.60 16.37 -40.96
C GLY A 365 -13.65 15.60 -40.18
N PHE A 366 -13.77 15.79 -38.86
CA PHE A 366 -14.77 15.14 -38.01
C PHE A 366 -14.94 15.99 -36.75
N ALA A 367 -16.19 16.31 -36.35
CA ALA A 367 -16.43 16.94 -35.06
C ALA A 367 -16.02 15.95 -33.97
N SER A 368 -14.95 16.24 -33.23
CA SER A 368 -14.51 15.37 -32.15
C SER A 368 -15.53 15.41 -31.02
N ILE A 369 -16.12 14.27 -30.66
CA ILE A 369 -16.77 14.11 -29.35
C ILE A 369 -15.65 14.10 -28.30
N SER A 370 -15.24 15.26 -27.80
CA SER A 370 -14.38 15.35 -26.63
C SER A 370 -15.26 15.29 -25.39
N GLY A 371 -15.62 14.09 -24.94
CA GLY A 371 -16.36 13.86 -23.69
C GLY A 371 -17.68 13.07 -23.85
N PHE A 372 -17.78 11.87 -23.26
CA PHE A 372 -19.08 11.30 -22.91
C PHE A 372 -19.46 11.77 -21.51
N VAL A 373 -20.51 12.58 -21.40
CA VAL A 373 -21.02 13.07 -20.11
C VAL A 373 -22.42 12.54 -19.86
N ALA A 374 -22.60 11.79 -18.77
CA ALA A 374 -23.89 11.26 -18.34
C ALA A 374 -23.99 11.24 -16.81
N GLY A 375 -24.65 12.26 -16.24
CA GLY A 375 -24.66 12.46 -14.78
C GLY A 375 -23.27 12.88 -14.29
N ASP A 376 -22.73 12.14 -13.32
CA ASP A 376 -21.38 12.37 -12.76
C ASP A 376 -20.25 11.68 -13.57
N LEU A 377 -20.60 10.92 -14.62
CA LEU A 377 -19.64 10.24 -15.48
C LEU A 377 -19.10 11.21 -16.53
N ASN A 378 -17.77 11.31 -16.63
CA ASN A 378 -17.06 12.07 -17.65
C ASN A 378 -15.96 11.20 -18.27
N LEU A 379 -16.07 10.88 -19.57
CA LEU A 379 -15.10 10.05 -20.29
C LEU A 379 -14.44 10.82 -21.42
N GLU A 380 -13.11 10.85 -21.43
CA GLU A 380 -12.33 11.34 -22.55
C GLU A 380 -12.28 10.29 -23.67
N PHE A 381 -12.53 10.71 -24.92
CA PHE A 381 -12.54 9.78 -26.06
C PHE A 381 -11.16 9.67 -26.69
N CYS A 382 -10.69 8.43 -26.85
CA CYS A 382 -9.43 8.12 -27.49
C CYS A 382 -9.63 7.12 -28.65
N ILE A 383 -8.90 7.31 -29.75
CA ILE A 383 -9.02 6.44 -30.92
C ILE A 383 -8.04 5.26 -30.82
N LYS A 384 -8.55 4.05 -31.05
CA LYS A 384 -7.74 2.83 -31.18
C LYS A 384 -8.05 2.15 -32.51
N GLU A 385 -7.17 2.33 -33.50
CA GLU A 385 -7.41 1.92 -34.90
C GLU A 385 -7.72 0.42 -35.05
N GLU A 386 -7.03 -0.42 -34.27
CA GLU A 386 -7.14 -1.88 -34.37
C GLU A 386 -8.40 -2.46 -33.69
N LEU A 387 -9.23 -1.63 -33.05
CA LEU A 387 -10.40 -2.13 -32.32
C LEU A 387 -11.55 -2.52 -33.29
N PRO A 388 -12.14 -3.71 -33.16
CA PRO A 388 -13.28 -4.10 -33.99
C PRO A 388 -14.45 -3.13 -33.88
N LYS A 389 -15.17 -2.92 -34.99
CA LYS A 389 -16.35 -2.06 -35.03
C LYS A 389 -17.40 -2.50 -33.99
N GLY A 390 -17.88 -1.56 -33.19
CA GLY A 390 -18.88 -1.81 -32.15
C GLY A 390 -18.29 -2.35 -30.84
N LEU A 391 -16.98 -2.54 -30.75
CA LEU A 391 -16.30 -2.70 -29.48
C LEU A 391 -15.78 -1.34 -28.98
N PHE A 392 -15.73 -1.17 -27.67
CA PHE A 392 -15.10 -0.05 -27.01
C PHE A 392 -14.42 -0.55 -25.73
N ILE A 393 -13.39 0.14 -25.27
CA ILE A 393 -12.70 -0.16 -24.02
C ILE A 393 -12.94 1.00 -23.08
N LEU A 394 -13.42 0.72 -21.87
CA LEU A 394 -13.41 1.71 -20.79
C LEU A 394 -12.12 1.55 -20.01
N VAL A 395 -11.48 2.67 -19.73
CA VAL A 395 -10.19 2.74 -19.06
C VAL A 395 -10.32 3.71 -17.88
N TYR A 396 -9.79 3.30 -16.73
CA TYR A 396 -9.40 4.21 -15.67
C TYR A 396 -7.88 4.35 -15.72
N ASP A 397 -7.43 5.57 -15.95
CA ASP A 397 -6.02 5.96 -15.89
C ASP A 397 -5.87 7.02 -14.81
N SER A 398 -5.06 6.77 -13.78
CA SER A 398 -4.85 7.74 -12.71
C SER A 398 -3.94 8.91 -13.12
N ASP A 399 -3.34 8.87 -14.32
CA ASP A 399 -2.48 9.93 -14.87
C ASP A 399 -2.66 10.08 -16.41
N PRO A 400 -3.86 10.46 -16.88
CA PRO A 400 -4.20 10.48 -18.31
C PRO A 400 -3.36 11.48 -19.13
N ASP A 401 -2.88 12.55 -18.48
CA ASP A 401 -2.05 13.59 -19.09
C ASP A 401 -0.54 13.28 -19.01
N GLY A 402 -0.14 12.24 -18.25
CA GLY A 402 1.20 12.16 -17.70
C GLY A 402 1.93 10.82 -17.77
N GLY A 403 1.36 9.67 -18.19
CA GLY A 403 2.03 8.37 -17.94
C GLY A 403 1.78 7.21 -18.92
N LEU A 404 2.85 6.74 -19.60
CA LEU A 404 3.02 5.42 -20.28
C LEU A 404 1.93 4.96 -21.30
N PRO A 405 2.27 4.16 -22.32
CA PRO A 405 1.25 3.62 -23.23
C PRO A 405 0.32 2.68 -22.46
N LEU A 406 -0.99 2.75 -22.74
CA LEU A 406 -1.97 1.81 -22.20
C LEU A 406 -1.51 0.37 -22.52
N PRO A 407 -1.38 -0.54 -21.53
CA PRO A 407 -0.93 -1.93 -21.74
C PRO A 407 -1.79 -2.65 -22.79
N GLU A 408 -1.39 -3.76 -23.41
CA GLU A 408 -2.15 -4.33 -24.55
C GLU A 408 -3.26 -5.34 -24.19
N GLU A 409 -3.38 -5.76 -22.94
CA GLU A 409 -4.38 -6.74 -22.48
C GLU A 409 -5.38 -6.16 -21.44
N ASP A 410 -6.52 -6.82 -21.24
CA ASP A 410 -7.53 -6.39 -20.26
C ASP A 410 -7.07 -6.80 -18.85
N ASN A 411 -6.84 -5.81 -17.97
CA ASN A 411 -6.32 -6.06 -16.62
C ASN A 411 -7.41 -6.48 -15.61
N LEU A 412 -8.68 -6.53 -16.02
CA LEU A 412 -9.78 -7.03 -15.20
C LEU A 412 -10.06 -8.50 -15.55
N VAL A 413 -9.48 -9.43 -14.79
CA VAL A 413 -9.71 -10.88 -14.92
C VAL A 413 -11.09 -11.25 -14.35
N GLU A 414 -11.94 -11.97 -15.10
CA GLU A 414 -13.19 -12.55 -14.58
C GLU A 414 -13.06 -14.06 -14.30
N GLU A 415 -13.40 -14.48 -13.09
CA GLU A 415 -13.91 -15.84 -12.84
C GLU A 415 -15.42 -15.87 -13.18
N GLY A 416 -15.75 -16.58 -14.26
CA GLY A 416 -17.04 -17.24 -14.53
C GLY A 416 -18.35 -16.44 -14.40
N ALA A 417 -18.96 -16.11 -15.55
CA ALA A 417 -20.42 -16.00 -15.67
C ALA A 417 -20.91 -16.74 -16.93
N GLU A 418 -21.91 -17.59 -16.73
CA GLU A 418 -22.45 -18.61 -17.63
C GLU A 418 -22.81 -18.12 -19.05
N GLU A 419 -22.55 -19.00 -20.04
CA GLU A 419 -23.16 -18.98 -21.36
C GLU A 419 -24.70 -19.13 -21.26
N ALA A 420 -25.42 -18.01 -21.25
CA ALA A 420 -26.84 -18.01 -21.54
C ALA A 420 -27.08 -18.08 -23.06
N GLY A 421 -27.11 -19.31 -23.57
CA GLY A 421 -28.08 -19.75 -24.58
C GLY A 421 -27.74 -19.57 -26.06
N LYS A 422 -27.50 -20.69 -26.75
CA LYS A 422 -28.03 -20.98 -28.10
C LYS A 422 -27.86 -22.46 -28.47
N ARG A 423 -28.85 -23.29 -28.11
CA ARG A 423 -29.27 -24.45 -28.94
C ARG A 423 -30.79 -24.63 -28.86
N LYS A 424 -31.48 -24.07 -29.85
CA LYS A 424 -32.67 -24.67 -30.47
C LYS A 424 -32.55 -24.47 -31.98
N ALA A 425 -32.19 -25.55 -32.66
CA ALA A 425 -32.40 -25.77 -34.08
C ALA A 425 -32.32 -27.28 -34.35
N SER A 426 -33.44 -27.97 -34.14
CA SER A 426 -34.07 -28.96 -35.02
C SER A 426 -35.25 -29.59 -34.30
#